data_AF-A0A496TRR8-F1
#
_entry.id   AF-A0A496TRR8-F1
#
_cell.length_a   1.000
_cell.length_b   1.000
_cell.length_c   1.000
_cell.angle_alpha   90.00
_cell.angle_beta   90.00
_cell.angle_gamma   90.00
#
_symmetry.space_group_name_H-M   'P 1'
#
loop_
_entity.id
_entity.type
_entity.pdbx_description
1 polymer ?
#
loop_
_entity_poly.entity_id
_entity_poly.type
_entity_poly.pdbx_seq_one_letter_code
_entity_poly.pdbx_strand_id
1 'polypeptide(L)' 'MDFDAFLNNKEKAFATIYCLQVIGETVKNIPDEIRRKYPEIPWYKIAGMRNRLIHGYFTVDFERV' A
#
# COMPACT_ATOMS: atom_id res chain seq x y z
N MET A 1 -21.01 -3.27 -1.63
CA MET A 1 -19.99 -3.98 -2.42
C MET A 1 -19.31 -4.92 -1.45
N ASP A 2 -19.52 -6.20 -1.64
CA ASP A 2 -18.74 -7.23 -0.94
C ASP A 2 -17.35 -7.33 -1.60
N PHE A 3 -16.51 -8.19 -1.03
CA PHE A 3 -15.14 -8.37 -1.51
C PHE A 3 -15.11 -8.89 -2.95
N ASP A 4 -15.97 -9.85 -3.30
CA ASP A 4 -16.05 -10.39 -4.65
C ASP A 4 -16.45 -9.33 -5.67
N ALA A 5 -17.43 -8.48 -5.35
CA ALA A 5 -17.82 -7.37 -6.20
C ALA A 5 -16.72 -6.29 -6.32
N PHE A 6 -15.86 -6.14 -5.31
CA PHE A 6 -14.68 -5.28 -5.40
C PHE A 6 -13.62 -5.88 -6.33
N LEU A 7 -13.28 -7.16 -6.18
CA LEU A 7 -12.30 -7.85 -7.04
C LEU A 7 -12.71 -7.87 -8.50
N ASN A 8 -14.01 -8.01 -8.77
CA ASN A 8 -14.54 -7.99 -10.13
C ASN A 8 -14.60 -6.56 -10.72
N ASN A 9 -14.46 -5.51 -9.91
CA ASN A 9 -14.37 -4.13 -10.36
C ASN A 9 -12.90 -3.70 -10.52
N LYS A 10 -12.34 -3.96 -11.70
CA LYS A 10 -10.93 -3.67 -12.02
C LYS A 10 -10.54 -2.21 -11.82
N GLU A 11 -11.43 -1.27 -12.17
CA GLU A 11 -11.17 0.17 -12.00
C GLU A 11 -10.95 0.52 -10.52
N LYS A 12 -11.87 0.06 -9.65
CA LYS A 12 -11.75 0.28 -8.21
C LYS A 12 -10.54 -0.42 -7.63
N ALA A 13 -10.30 -1.67 -8.01
CA ALA A 13 -9.12 -2.41 -7.54
C ALA A 13 -7.81 -1.69 -7.92
N PHE A 14 -7.67 -1.24 -9.17
CA PHE A 14 -6.49 -0.50 -9.61
C PHE A 14 -6.37 0.87 -8.93
N ALA A 15 -7.47 1.61 -8.77
CA ALA A 15 -7.46 2.87 -8.05
C ALA A 15 -7.00 2.68 -6.60
N THR A 16 -7.50 1.66 -5.91
CA THR A 16 -7.08 1.33 -4.54
C THR A 16 -5.60 0.98 -4.46
N ILE A 17 -5.11 0.09 -5.33
CA ILE A 17 -3.67 -0.26 -5.37
C ILE A 17 -2.83 0.99 -5.64
N TYR A 18 -3.24 1.85 -6.56
CA TYR A 18 -2.53 3.09 -6.85
C TYR A 18 -2.46 4.02 -5.62
N CYS A 19 -3.58 4.22 -4.92
CA CYS A 19 -3.59 5.00 -3.69
C CYS A 19 -2.64 4.43 -2.63
N LEU A 20 -2.60 3.10 -2.46
CA LEU A 20 -1.67 2.44 -1.54
C LEU A 20 -0.19 2.66 -1.94
N GLN A 21 0.12 2.64 -3.24
CA GLN A 21 1.47 2.96 -3.72
C GLN A 21 1.86 4.41 -3.43
N VAL A 22 0.94 5.36 -3.63
CA VAL A 22 1.16 6.78 -3.31
C VAL A 22 1.44 6.95 -1.82
N ILE A 23 0.65 6.33 -0.94
CA ILE A 23 0.88 6.37 0.51
C ILE A 23 2.28 5.84 0.87
N GLY A 24 2.65 4.68 0.32
CA GLY A 24 3.97 4.09 0.59
C GLY A 24 5.13 4.96 0.10
N GLU A 25 4.95 5.66 -1.03
CA GLU A 25 5.94 6.62 -1.55
C GLU A 25 6.02 7.88 -0.69
N THR A 26 4.88 8.43 -0.28
CA THR A 26 4.85 9.60 0.61
C THR A 26 5.57 9.30 1.92
N VAL A 27 5.36 8.12 2.51
CA VAL A 27 6.03 7.72 3.76
C VAL A 27 7.55 7.68 3.63
N LYS A 28 8.10 7.25 2.48
CA LYS A 28 9.56 7.27 2.24
C LYS A 28 10.15 8.69 2.25
N ASN A 29 9.34 9.68 1.91
CA ASN A 29 9.75 11.09 1.85
C ASN A 29 9.55 11.84 3.18
N ILE A 30 8.95 11.20 4.20
CA ILE A 30 8.81 11.82 5.52
C ILE A 30 10.18 11.86 6.22
N PRO A 31 10.61 13.02 6.75
CA PRO A 31 11.86 13.14 7.49
C PRO A 31 11.98 12.13 8.64
N ASP A 32 13.18 11.60 8.87
CA ASP A 32 13.43 10.63 9.95
C ASP A 32 13.08 11.17 11.33
N GLU A 33 13.27 12.47 11.56
CA GLU A 33 12.90 13.11 12.83
C GLU A 33 11.40 12.99 13.14
N ILE A 34 10.53 13.10 12.14
CA ILE A 34 9.08 12.95 12.29
C ILE A 34 8.75 11.49 12.52
N ARG A 35 9.37 10.58 11.76
CA ARG A 35 9.15 9.14 11.93
C ARG A 35 9.56 8.64 13.33
N ARG A 36 10.66 9.17 13.87
CA ARG A 36 11.11 8.90 15.25
C ARG A 36 10.17 9.47 16.31
N LYS A 37 9.47 10.57 16.02
CA LYS A 37 8.50 11.18 16.94
C LYS A 37 7.24 10.32 17.12
N TYR A 38 6.88 9.53 16.11
CA TYR A 38 5.70 8.67 16.12
C TYR A 38 6.07 7.20 15.87
N PRO A 39 6.80 6.55 16.79
CA PRO A 39 7.28 5.18 16.60
C PRO A 39 6.17 4.11 16.60
N GLU A 40 4.97 4.44 17.08
CA GLU A 40 3.78 3.59 17.04
C GLU A 40 3.26 3.36 15.61
N ILE A 41 3.57 4.29 14.69
CA ILE A 41 3.22 4.16 13.29
C ILE A 41 4.24 3.21 12.63
N PRO A 42 3.79 2.16 11.92
CA PRO A 42 4.69 1.16 11.35
C PRO A 42 5.30 1.65 10.02
N TRP A 43 6.05 2.76 10.05
CA TRP A 43 6.61 3.45 8.87
C TRP A 43 7.31 2.51 7.89
N TYR A 44 8.15 1.60 8.39
CA TYR A 44 8.88 0.65 7.56
C TYR A 44 7.94 -0.33 6.83
N LYS A 45 6.86 -0.77 7.49
CA LYS A 45 5.86 -1.65 6.86
C LYS A 45 5.09 -0.90 5.77
N ILE A 46 4.73 0.35 6.01
CA ILE A 46 4.00 1.19 5.03
C ILE A 46 4.88 1.47 3.80
N ALA A 47 6.14 1.83 4.01
CA ALA A 47 7.11 2.01 2.92
C ALA A 47 7.38 0.69 2.16
N GLY A 48 7.45 -0.44 2.87
CA GLY A 48 7.67 -1.77 2.32
C GLY A 48 6.46 -2.33 1.54
N MET A 49 5.23 -1.93 1.90
CA MET A 49 4.01 -2.30 1.19
C MET A 49 4.07 -1.90 -0.28
N ARG A 50 4.54 -0.69 -0.60
CA ARG A 50 4.76 -0.24 -1.98
C ARG A 50 5.62 -1.24 -2.75
N ASN A 51 6.73 -1.70 -2.17
CA ASN A 51 7.64 -2.63 -2.83
C ASN A 51 6.92 -3.96 -3.13
N ARG A 52 6.06 -4.44 -2.22
CA ARG A 52 5.25 -5.65 -2.46
C ARG A 52 4.22 -5.44 -3.57
N LEU A 53 3.54 -4.30 -3.61
CA LEU A 53 2.54 -3.99 -4.63
C LEU A 53 3.16 -3.82 -6.04
N ILE A 54 4.37 -3.27 -6.15
CA ILE A 54 5.05 -3.03 -7.43
C ILE A 54 5.83 -4.26 -7.92
N HIS A 55 6.49 -5.01 -7.03
CA HIS A 55 7.20 -6.23 -7.44
C HIS A 55 6.26 -7.44 -7.52
N GLY A 56 5.05 -7.33 -6.98
CA GLY A 56 4.01 -8.35 -7.06
C GLY A 56 3.20 -8.36 -8.36
N TYR A 57 3.54 -7.61 -9.41
CA TYR A 57 2.72 -7.60 -10.65
C TYR A 57 2.52 -9.00 -11.31
N PHE A 58 3.21 -10.05 -10.86
CA PHE A 58 2.94 -11.45 -11.23
C PHE A 58 2.31 -12.32 -10.11
N THR A 59 2.14 -11.78 -8.89
CA THR A 59 1.70 -12.46 -7.65
C THR A 59 1.01 -11.52 -6.64
N VAL A 60 0.30 -10.46 -7.05
CA VAL A 60 -0.55 -9.68 -6.13
C VAL A 60 -1.75 -10.57 -5.79
N ASP A 61 -1.66 -11.24 -4.64
CA ASP A 61 -2.75 -11.97 -4.02
C ASP A 61 -3.61 -10.99 -3.23
N PHE A 62 -4.80 -10.69 -3.77
CA PHE A 62 -5.75 -9.77 -3.14
C PHE A 62 -6.30 -10.29 -1.81
N GLU A 63 -6.13 -11.58 -1.47
CA GLU A 63 -6.53 -12.11 -0.15
C GLU A 63 -5.52 -11.76 0.96
N ARG A 64 -4.31 -11.28 0.60
CA ARG A 64 -3.19 -11.05 1.53
C ARG A 64 -2.70 -9.60 1.61
N VAL A 65 -3.38 -8.68 0.92
CA VAL A 65 -3.21 -7.22 1.04
C VAL A 65 -4.17 -6.70 2.10
#